data_AF-A0A349YM42-F1
#
_entry.id   AF-A0A349YM42-F1
#
_cell.length_a   1.000
_cell.length_b   1.000
_cell.length_c   1.000
_cell.angle_alpha   90.00
_cell.angle_beta   90.00
_cell.angle_gamma   90.00
#
_symmetry.space_group_name_H-M   'P 1'
#
loop_
_entity.id
_entity.type
_entity.pdbx_description
1 polymer ?
#
loop_
_entity_poly.entity_id
_entity_poly.type
_entity_poly.pdbx_seq_one_letter_code
_entity_poly.pdbx_strand_id
1 'polypeptide(L)'
;MKDYIGRYVKKFESGNKGSLCLVQSGYDYGLSCGSYQLTLSNGNCIAFLKHYFPSLSSNLYYNTNIQKVKSKEWPGQQYCSSPAEVESVWRASYDSVGAETFFEYEHQWIGRSYYDRIKSRILKYGMDLDACSRAFQELFWSWAVNVGVGGCERKFAAICAENNIQNISHEKLFDICYDERYRAAKTNRYKKGLMSGSSEREILRPLLSENGIGVITISSPSIYKKQEPIWEGGKHLVSYKYYQTNNDCYKKAAPMNPQGIVVHSTAANNPYLKRYVGPDDGRLGVNKNKNYWNRPGVKKCMHGFIGKLEDGTVTFYNTLPYTYKAWGVATGSKGSFNNSHIQFEICEDNLKNQGYFDEAFDCAITMCAYFCEKFNLDVNSIVSHKEAHDLGYANNHGDPHNWLKNFGKDMNWFRGEVAKRIGKVDVMVVDAIENKPVKPVEPVEPSEPSKTPYKGKVSVSTSLNVRSGPGTNYPRIGSLSNGAIVTISKEENNWGYIEDKMGWVSLNYIAPYEDSPAAEYLYKAQVYGGKLNVRARATTTSSRITQLANG
;
A
#
# COMPACT_ATOMS: atom_id res chain seq x y z
N MET A 1 -2.10 0.09 -18.72
CA MET A 1 -3.58 0.17 -18.51
C MET A 1 -4.33 0.67 -19.74
N LYS A 2 -5.53 0.12 -20.04
CA LYS A 2 -6.39 0.52 -21.19
C LYS A 2 -7.52 1.52 -20.86
N ASP A 3 -8.01 1.57 -19.63
CA ASP A 3 -8.78 2.71 -19.08
C ASP A 3 -8.58 2.84 -17.56
N TYR A 4 -8.74 4.06 -17.01
CA TYR A 4 -8.58 4.38 -15.58
C TYR A 4 -9.14 5.77 -15.25
N ILE A 5 -9.65 5.98 -14.02
CA ILE A 5 -10.08 7.31 -13.55
C ILE A 5 -8.86 8.23 -13.48
N GLY A 6 -8.97 9.43 -14.05
CA GLY A 6 -7.88 10.40 -14.21
C GLY A 6 -7.28 10.44 -15.62
N ARG A 7 -7.72 9.55 -16.53
CA ARG A 7 -7.24 9.43 -17.92
C ARG A 7 -7.48 10.70 -18.73
N TYR A 8 -8.69 11.25 -18.65
CA TYR A 8 -9.11 12.39 -19.49
C TYR A 8 -8.47 13.70 -19.02
N VAL A 9 -8.17 13.80 -17.72
CA VAL A 9 -7.57 14.99 -17.10
C VAL A 9 -6.03 14.98 -17.06
N LYS A 10 -5.37 13.81 -17.15
CA LYS A 10 -3.88 13.67 -17.07
C LYS A 10 -3.11 14.66 -17.95
N LYS A 11 -3.61 14.97 -19.16
CA LYS A 11 -2.94 15.91 -20.08
C LYS A 11 -2.87 17.35 -19.56
N PHE A 12 -3.66 17.72 -18.56
CA PHE A 12 -3.60 19.04 -17.92
C PHE A 12 -2.71 19.09 -16.67
N GLU A 13 -2.24 17.94 -16.19
CA GLU A 13 -1.28 17.83 -15.06
C GLU A 13 0.16 17.82 -15.59
N SER A 14 0.55 16.77 -16.33
CA SER A 14 1.93 16.60 -16.85
C SER A 14 2.13 17.01 -18.31
N GLY A 15 1.06 17.34 -19.02
CA GLY A 15 1.08 17.30 -20.49
C GLY A 15 1.54 15.93 -21.00
N ASN A 16 2.24 15.92 -22.13
CA ASN A 16 2.76 14.70 -22.76
C ASN A 16 4.00 14.10 -22.07
N LYS A 17 4.49 14.68 -20.96
CA LYS A 17 5.77 14.28 -20.32
C LYS A 17 5.66 13.09 -19.35
N GLY A 18 4.45 12.77 -18.86
CA GLY A 18 4.20 11.61 -17.99
C GLY A 18 5.06 11.55 -16.72
N SER A 19 5.47 10.35 -16.33
CA SER A 19 6.21 10.08 -15.08
C SER A 19 7.61 10.72 -15.00
N LEU A 20 8.20 11.09 -16.15
CA LEU A 20 9.45 11.85 -16.22
C LEU A 20 9.24 13.38 -16.27
N CYS A 21 8.00 13.86 -16.04
CA CYS A 21 7.68 15.28 -15.97
C CYS A 21 8.21 15.92 -14.68
N LEU A 22 9.51 16.20 -14.63
CA LEU A 22 10.10 17.00 -13.58
C LEU A 22 10.02 18.47 -14.00
N VAL A 23 9.24 19.26 -13.25
CA VAL A 23 9.00 20.67 -13.53
C VAL A 23 9.58 21.51 -12.40
N GLN A 24 10.59 22.31 -12.75
CA GLN A 24 11.06 23.39 -11.90
C GLN A 24 10.08 24.56 -11.98
N SER A 25 8.93 24.39 -11.32
CA SER A 25 7.91 25.42 -11.22
C SER A 25 8.43 26.59 -10.38
N GLY A 26 8.15 27.83 -10.81
CA GLY A 26 8.45 29.05 -10.04
C GLY A 26 7.56 29.25 -8.80
N TYR A 27 7.13 28.14 -8.20
CA TYR A 27 6.29 27.93 -7.02
C TYR A 27 6.59 26.52 -6.49
N ASP A 28 6.40 26.30 -5.19
CA ASP A 28 6.51 24.99 -4.54
C ASP A 28 7.93 24.37 -4.47
N TYR A 29 8.87 25.14 -3.92
CA TYR A 29 10.26 24.75 -3.62
C TYR A 29 11.07 24.30 -4.85
N GLY A 30 10.66 24.72 -6.05
CA GLY A 30 11.38 24.47 -7.30
C GLY A 30 11.28 23.04 -7.84
N LEU A 31 10.38 22.19 -7.35
CA LEU A 31 10.18 20.85 -7.94
C LEU A 31 8.74 20.31 -7.78
N SER A 32 8.15 19.95 -8.91
CA SER A 32 6.95 19.11 -9.02
C SER A 32 7.24 17.89 -9.90
N CYS A 33 6.84 16.69 -9.45
CA CYS A 33 7.25 15.42 -10.05
C CYS A 33 6.12 14.64 -10.75
N GLY A 34 6.39 14.17 -11.97
CA GLY A 34 5.68 13.06 -12.60
C GLY A 34 4.32 13.38 -13.22
N SER A 35 3.55 12.32 -13.52
CA SER A 35 2.26 12.35 -14.22
C SER A 35 1.21 13.22 -13.53
N TYR A 36 1.33 13.41 -12.22
CA TYR A 36 0.38 14.16 -11.39
C TYR A 36 1.03 15.29 -10.59
N GLN A 37 2.27 15.68 -10.94
CA GLN A 37 2.97 16.85 -10.39
C GLN A 37 3.01 16.86 -8.85
N LEU A 38 3.46 15.77 -8.24
CA LEU A 38 3.67 15.66 -6.80
C LEU A 38 4.71 16.69 -6.34
N THR A 39 4.29 17.68 -5.55
CA THR A 39 5.15 18.82 -5.16
C THR A 39 6.12 18.48 -4.02
N LEU A 40 7.35 19.00 -4.12
CA LEU A 40 8.34 18.95 -3.05
C LEU A 40 7.92 19.77 -1.83
N SER A 41 7.26 20.91 -2.04
CA SER A 41 6.82 21.81 -0.97
C SER A 41 5.81 21.23 0.01
N ASN A 42 5.18 20.10 -0.31
CA ASN A 42 4.27 19.38 0.58
C ASN A 42 4.88 18.04 1.05
N GLY A 43 6.10 17.72 0.64
CA GLY A 43 6.72 16.41 0.83
C GLY A 43 6.12 15.29 -0.02
N ASN A 44 5.16 15.59 -0.91
CA ASN A 44 4.34 14.58 -1.60
C ASN A 44 5.16 13.63 -2.47
N CYS A 45 6.15 14.15 -3.21
CA CYS A 45 7.05 13.32 -4.02
C CYS A 45 7.99 12.48 -3.16
N ILE A 46 8.49 13.01 -2.03
CA ILE A 46 9.32 12.27 -1.07
C ILE A 46 8.50 11.15 -0.39
N ALA A 47 7.26 11.42 -0.02
CA ALA A 47 6.36 10.43 0.58
C ALA A 47 6.02 9.29 -0.40
N PHE A 48 5.76 9.63 -1.67
CA PHE A 48 5.60 8.65 -2.75
C PHE A 48 6.85 7.77 -2.92
N LEU A 49 8.04 8.39 -3.04
CA LEU A 49 9.29 7.66 -3.19
C LEU A 49 9.58 6.76 -1.98
N LYS A 50 9.27 7.21 -0.75
CA LYS A 50 9.39 6.38 0.46
C LYS A 50 8.38 5.25 0.57
N HIS A 51 7.24 5.32 -0.12
CA HIS A 51 6.23 4.26 -0.11
C HIS A 51 6.62 3.11 -1.04
N TYR A 52 6.96 3.40 -2.31
CA TYR A 52 7.27 2.35 -3.30
C TYR A 52 8.75 2.03 -3.45
N PHE A 53 9.65 2.97 -3.12
CA PHE A 53 11.10 2.85 -3.31
C PHE A 53 11.89 3.14 -2.02
N PRO A 54 11.57 2.50 -0.87
CA PRO A 54 12.16 2.85 0.43
C PRO A 54 13.68 2.71 0.48
N SER A 55 14.26 1.75 -0.27
CA SER A 55 15.71 1.55 -0.35
C SER A 55 16.42 2.73 -1.04
N LEU A 56 15.90 3.16 -2.20
CA LEU A 56 16.47 4.26 -3.01
C LEU A 56 16.24 5.63 -2.36
N SER A 57 15.10 5.78 -1.66
CA SER A 57 14.68 7.03 -1.01
C SER A 57 15.00 7.10 0.48
N SER A 58 15.79 6.16 0.99
CA SER A 58 16.23 6.06 2.39
C SER A 58 16.76 7.40 2.92
N ASN A 59 17.72 7.99 2.20
CA ASN A 59 18.35 9.27 2.54
C ASN A 59 17.48 10.52 2.28
N LEU A 60 16.36 10.42 1.56
CA LEU A 60 15.46 11.57 1.39
C LEU A 60 14.71 11.89 2.68
N TYR A 61 14.32 13.15 2.90
CA TYR A 61 13.51 13.54 4.05
C TYR A 61 12.70 14.81 3.80
N TYR A 62 11.59 14.94 4.52
CA TYR A 62 10.79 16.15 4.61
C TYR A 62 10.43 16.38 6.07
N ASN A 63 10.75 17.56 6.61
CA ASN A 63 10.66 17.86 8.03
C ASN A 63 9.28 18.40 8.40
N THR A 64 8.37 17.50 8.78
CA THR A 64 7.00 17.83 9.21
C THR A 64 6.93 18.64 10.51
N ASN A 65 8.02 18.73 11.29
CA ASN A 65 8.06 19.47 12.56
C ASN A 65 8.32 20.98 12.37
N ILE A 66 8.74 21.42 11.19
CA ILE A 66 8.93 22.84 10.87
C ILE A 66 7.75 23.34 10.03
N GLN A 67 7.20 24.50 10.40
CA GLN A 67 6.11 25.13 9.65
C GLN A 67 6.55 25.42 8.21
N LYS A 68 5.78 24.93 7.24
CA LYS A 68 6.01 25.16 5.80
C LYS A 68 6.05 26.68 5.51
N VAL A 69 7.16 27.14 4.93
CA VAL A 69 7.30 28.51 4.42
C VAL A 69 6.72 28.60 3.00
N LYS A 70 6.08 29.73 2.66
CA LYS A 70 5.57 29.98 1.32
C LYS A 70 6.68 30.51 0.40
N SER A 71 7.59 29.62 -0.01
CA SER A 71 8.71 29.95 -0.92
C SER A 71 8.50 29.44 -2.35
N LYS A 72 9.11 30.14 -3.31
CA LYS A 72 9.28 29.66 -4.69
C LYS A 72 10.46 28.71 -4.80
N GLU A 73 11.59 29.13 -4.23
CA GLU A 73 12.86 28.39 -4.17
C GLU A 73 12.88 27.42 -2.98
N TRP A 74 13.77 26.43 -3.02
CA TRP A 74 13.96 25.48 -1.93
C TRP A 74 14.56 26.19 -0.70
N PRO A 75 13.90 26.17 0.48
CA PRO A 75 14.29 26.98 1.64
C PRO A 75 15.43 26.38 2.49
N GLY A 76 16.21 25.46 1.90
CA GLY A 76 17.37 24.82 2.53
C GLY A 76 17.07 23.54 3.32
N GLN A 77 18.15 22.81 3.63
CA GLN A 77 18.14 21.45 4.17
C GLN A 77 17.29 21.27 5.43
N GLN A 78 17.21 22.26 6.31
CA GLN A 78 16.40 22.19 7.54
C GLN A 78 14.91 21.81 7.29
N TYR A 79 14.36 22.11 6.10
CA TYR A 79 12.99 21.78 5.72
C TYR A 79 12.85 20.43 5.01
N CYS A 80 13.74 20.09 4.07
CA CYS A 80 13.67 18.88 3.25
C CYS A 80 14.93 18.69 2.40
N SER A 81 15.11 17.48 1.84
CA SER A 81 16.06 17.23 0.75
C SER A 81 15.86 18.19 -0.42
N SER A 82 16.95 18.49 -1.14
CA SER A 82 16.96 19.40 -2.28
C SER A 82 16.22 18.84 -3.51
N PRO A 83 15.78 19.71 -4.43
CA PRO A 83 15.27 19.31 -5.74
C PRO A 83 16.17 18.30 -6.47
N ALA A 84 17.49 18.47 -6.43
CA ALA A 84 18.44 17.60 -7.13
C ALA A 84 18.53 16.19 -6.53
N GLU A 85 18.52 16.07 -5.20
CA GLU A 85 18.46 14.76 -4.52
C GLU A 85 17.16 14.01 -4.85
N VAL A 86 16.04 14.73 -4.84
CA VAL A 86 14.71 14.14 -5.13
C VAL A 86 14.57 13.78 -6.60
N GLU A 87 15.06 14.60 -7.53
CA GLU A 87 15.11 14.29 -8.97
C GLU A 87 15.97 13.04 -9.25
N SER A 88 17.15 12.95 -8.64
CA SER A 88 18.07 11.81 -8.79
C SER A 88 17.40 10.49 -8.37
N VAL A 89 16.81 10.48 -7.17
CA VAL A 89 16.09 9.30 -6.65
C VAL A 89 14.83 9.01 -7.48
N TRP A 90 14.11 10.03 -7.96
CA TRP A 90 12.92 9.84 -8.80
C TRP A 90 13.26 9.15 -10.12
N ARG A 91 14.35 9.57 -10.77
CA ARG A 91 14.86 8.93 -12.01
C ARG A 91 15.29 7.50 -11.75
N ALA A 92 16.16 7.27 -10.75
CA ALA A 92 16.59 5.91 -10.39
C ALA A 92 15.42 4.98 -10.02
N SER A 93 14.38 5.52 -9.38
CA SER A 93 13.15 4.78 -9.06
C SER A 93 12.36 4.41 -10.31
N TYR A 94 12.17 5.35 -11.25
CA TYR A 94 11.55 5.09 -12.56
C TYR A 94 12.34 4.04 -13.36
N ASP A 95 13.66 4.18 -13.44
CA ASP A 95 14.54 3.26 -14.18
C ASP A 95 14.55 1.84 -13.57
N SER A 96 14.28 1.71 -12.26
CA SER A 96 14.26 0.41 -11.56
C SER A 96 13.01 -0.45 -11.77
N VAL A 97 11.89 0.12 -12.24
CA VAL A 97 10.63 -0.62 -12.47
C VAL A 97 9.99 -0.38 -13.84
N GLY A 98 10.49 0.58 -14.62
CA GLY A 98 9.99 0.91 -15.95
C GLY A 98 8.71 1.76 -15.96
N ALA A 99 8.37 2.23 -17.16
CA ALA A 99 7.39 3.31 -17.37
C ALA A 99 5.95 2.97 -16.93
N GLU A 100 5.48 1.75 -17.20
CA GLU A 100 4.11 1.35 -16.88
C GLU A 100 3.94 1.11 -15.39
N THR A 101 4.80 0.29 -14.77
CA THR A 101 4.82 0.03 -13.33
C THR A 101 4.94 1.31 -12.49
N PHE A 102 5.83 2.22 -12.88
CA PHE A 102 5.99 3.49 -12.18
C PHE A 102 4.74 4.37 -12.31
N PHE A 103 4.12 4.43 -13.49
CA PHE A 103 2.86 5.16 -13.66
C PHE A 103 1.70 4.52 -12.90
N GLU A 104 1.65 3.21 -12.77
CA GLU A 104 0.67 2.50 -11.94
C GLU A 104 0.85 2.84 -10.45
N TYR A 105 2.09 2.90 -9.95
CA TYR A 105 2.36 3.41 -8.60
C TYR A 105 1.94 4.87 -8.42
N GLU A 106 2.21 5.75 -9.40
CA GLU A 106 1.73 7.14 -9.38
C GLU A 106 0.20 7.22 -9.30
N HIS A 107 -0.50 6.42 -10.13
CA HIS A 107 -1.95 6.37 -10.18
C HIS A 107 -2.54 5.87 -8.85
N GLN A 108 -2.06 4.73 -8.35
CA GLN A 108 -2.44 4.16 -7.05
C GLN A 108 -2.14 5.09 -5.87
N TRP A 109 -1.10 5.92 -5.97
CA TRP A 109 -0.80 6.93 -4.96
C TRP A 109 -1.85 8.04 -4.96
N ILE A 110 -2.21 8.55 -6.15
CA ILE A 110 -3.20 9.61 -6.28
C ILE A 110 -4.60 9.13 -5.88
N GLY A 111 -5.00 7.93 -6.30
CA GLY A 111 -6.27 7.32 -5.91
C GLY A 111 -6.45 7.32 -4.40
N ARG A 112 -5.52 6.65 -3.70
CA ARG A 112 -5.54 6.49 -2.24
C ARG A 112 -5.32 7.81 -1.48
N SER A 113 -4.45 8.69 -1.96
CA SER A 113 -4.12 9.95 -1.26
C SER A 113 -5.15 11.06 -1.45
N TYR A 114 -5.91 11.03 -2.56
CA TYR A 114 -6.83 12.11 -2.96
C TYR A 114 -8.23 11.62 -3.31
N TYR A 115 -8.38 10.73 -4.30
CA TYR A 115 -9.68 10.38 -4.88
C TYR A 115 -10.59 9.63 -3.90
N ASP A 116 -10.12 8.54 -3.31
CA ASP A 116 -10.90 7.70 -2.39
C ASP A 116 -11.32 8.48 -1.15
N ARG A 117 -10.47 9.44 -0.74
CA ARG A 117 -10.67 10.31 0.41
C ARG A 117 -11.66 11.44 0.11
N ILE A 118 -11.68 12.03 -1.10
CA ILE A 118 -12.72 13.01 -1.46
C ILE A 118 -14.07 12.33 -1.66
N LYS A 119 -14.10 11.18 -2.36
CA LYS A 119 -15.27 10.30 -2.52
C LYS A 119 -15.95 10.04 -1.17
N SER A 120 -15.19 9.48 -0.23
CA SER A 120 -15.67 9.18 1.13
C SER A 120 -16.19 10.41 1.87
N ARG A 121 -15.59 11.59 1.64
CA ARG A 121 -15.96 12.84 2.32
C ARG A 121 -17.19 13.53 1.75
N ILE A 122 -17.51 13.35 0.47
CA ILE A 122 -18.67 14.01 -0.16
C ILE A 122 -19.96 13.19 -0.15
N LEU A 123 -19.90 11.90 0.19
CA LEU A 123 -21.08 11.05 0.44
C LEU A 123 -22.08 11.68 1.41
N LYS A 124 -21.60 12.40 2.44
CA LYS A 124 -22.45 13.10 3.44
C LYS A 124 -23.28 14.27 2.87
N TYR A 125 -22.98 14.72 1.65
CA TYR A 125 -23.79 15.69 0.90
C TYR A 125 -24.79 15.00 -0.05
N GLY A 126 -24.83 13.66 -0.09
CA GLY A 126 -25.66 12.88 -1.00
C GLY A 126 -25.02 12.62 -2.36
N MET A 127 -23.70 12.76 -2.50
CA MET A 127 -22.98 12.47 -3.75
C MET A 127 -22.08 11.24 -3.61
N ASP A 128 -22.50 10.13 -4.21
CA ASP A 128 -21.65 8.95 -4.42
C ASP A 128 -21.00 8.99 -5.81
N LEU A 129 -19.67 9.01 -5.86
CA LEU A 129 -18.93 9.07 -7.12
C LEU A 129 -18.92 7.76 -7.90
N ASP A 130 -19.16 6.60 -7.27
CA ASP A 130 -19.27 5.34 -8.01
C ASP A 130 -20.56 5.29 -8.83
N ALA A 131 -21.65 5.85 -8.30
CA ALA A 131 -22.93 6.02 -8.99
C ALA A 131 -22.99 7.25 -9.91
N CYS A 132 -21.97 8.13 -9.91
CA CYS A 132 -21.91 9.29 -10.79
C CYS A 132 -21.33 8.95 -12.18
N SER A 133 -21.67 9.77 -13.18
CA SER A 133 -21.07 9.68 -14.50
C SER A 133 -19.55 9.95 -14.47
N ARG A 134 -18.82 9.41 -15.45
CA ARG A 134 -17.35 9.51 -15.54
C ARG A 134 -16.87 10.96 -15.54
N ALA A 135 -17.67 11.88 -16.08
CA ALA A 135 -17.46 13.33 -15.97
C ALA A 135 -17.20 13.82 -14.53
N PHE A 136 -17.99 13.36 -13.55
CA PHE A 136 -17.81 13.74 -12.15
C PHE A 136 -16.66 12.98 -11.48
N GLN A 137 -16.44 11.72 -11.83
CA GLN A 137 -15.31 10.93 -11.32
C GLN A 137 -13.97 11.60 -11.70
N GLU A 138 -13.79 11.94 -12.98
CA GLU A 138 -12.63 12.66 -13.50
C GLU A 138 -12.53 14.10 -12.92
N LEU A 139 -13.66 14.80 -12.75
CA LEU A 139 -13.72 16.13 -12.12
C LEU A 139 -13.19 16.09 -10.68
N PHE A 140 -13.68 15.17 -9.85
CA PHE A 140 -13.29 15.09 -8.44
C PHE A 140 -11.88 14.52 -8.24
N TRP A 141 -11.42 13.61 -9.10
CA TRP A 141 -10.01 13.20 -9.19
C TRP A 141 -9.13 14.44 -9.42
N SER A 142 -9.38 15.17 -10.51
CA SER A 142 -8.65 16.39 -10.88
C SER A 142 -8.70 17.45 -9.78
N TRP A 143 -9.87 17.69 -9.20
CA TRP A 143 -10.08 18.74 -8.21
C TRP A 143 -9.37 18.44 -6.89
N ALA A 144 -9.48 17.20 -6.39
CA ALA A 144 -8.80 16.81 -5.15
C ALA A 144 -7.27 16.84 -5.29
N VAL A 145 -6.72 16.47 -6.45
CA VAL A 145 -5.28 16.66 -6.76
C VAL A 145 -4.91 18.14 -6.76
N ASN A 146 -5.67 18.98 -7.46
CA ASN A 146 -5.31 20.38 -7.71
C ASN A 146 -5.42 21.30 -6.47
N VAL A 147 -6.29 21.02 -5.50
CA VAL A 147 -6.45 21.87 -4.29
C VAL A 147 -6.35 21.10 -2.96
N GLY A 148 -6.00 19.81 -3.01
CA GLY A 148 -6.04 18.91 -1.86
C GLY A 148 -7.46 18.50 -1.46
N VAL A 149 -7.60 17.31 -0.87
CA VAL A 149 -8.90 16.73 -0.43
C VAL A 149 -9.75 17.73 0.35
N GLY A 150 -9.22 18.30 1.43
CA GLY A 150 -9.95 19.26 2.26
C GLY A 150 -10.22 20.61 1.56
N GLY A 151 -9.45 20.98 0.53
CA GLY A 151 -9.73 22.15 -0.30
C GLY A 151 -10.89 21.93 -1.26
N CYS A 152 -10.98 20.72 -1.83
CA CYS A 152 -12.06 20.30 -2.70
C CYS A 152 -13.36 20.13 -1.90
N GLU A 153 -13.31 19.43 -0.77
CA GLU A 153 -14.42 19.24 0.16
C GLU A 153 -15.05 20.57 0.60
N ARG A 154 -14.26 21.54 1.07
CA ARG A 154 -14.78 22.86 1.49
C ARG A 154 -15.47 23.62 0.37
N LYS A 155 -14.97 23.52 -0.87
CA LYS A 155 -15.57 24.20 -2.03
C LYS A 155 -16.85 23.51 -2.48
N PHE A 156 -16.89 22.18 -2.48
CA PHE A 156 -18.11 21.44 -2.77
C PHE A 156 -19.17 21.65 -1.68
N ALA A 157 -18.77 21.71 -0.40
CA ALA A 157 -19.68 22.02 0.71
C ALA A 157 -20.33 23.41 0.56
N ALA A 158 -19.61 24.42 0.09
CA ALA A 158 -20.17 25.74 -0.22
C ALA A 158 -21.20 25.66 -1.36
N ILE A 159 -20.90 24.95 -2.45
CA ILE A 159 -21.85 24.69 -3.54
C ILE A 159 -23.13 24.01 -3.02
N CYS A 160 -22.99 23.03 -2.12
CA CYS A 160 -24.12 22.32 -1.50
C CYS A 160 -24.94 23.18 -0.52
N ALA A 161 -24.36 24.23 0.05
CA ALA A 161 -25.06 25.18 0.91
C ALA A 161 -25.81 26.25 0.10
N GLU A 162 -25.27 26.65 -1.05
CA GLU A 162 -25.87 27.65 -1.96
C GLU A 162 -26.89 27.06 -2.94
N ASN A 163 -26.89 25.74 -3.15
CA ASN A 163 -27.74 25.06 -4.14
C ASN A 163 -28.39 23.81 -3.53
N ASN A 164 -29.70 23.63 -3.75
CA ASN A 164 -30.36 22.36 -3.46
C ASN A 164 -29.92 21.29 -4.48
N ILE A 165 -28.79 20.65 -4.21
CA ILE A 165 -28.18 19.65 -5.11
C ILE A 165 -29.04 18.39 -5.32
N GLN A 166 -30.06 18.15 -4.49
CA GLN A 166 -31.01 17.06 -4.69
C GLN A 166 -31.90 17.28 -5.93
N ASN A 167 -32.17 18.55 -6.27
CA ASN A 167 -33.12 18.96 -7.31
C ASN A 167 -32.45 19.74 -8.46
N ILE A 168 -31.13 19.59 -8.65
CA ILE A 168 -30.36 20.28 -9.69
C ILE A 168 -29.98 19.32 -10.83
N SER A 169 -29.92 19.81 -12.08
CA SER A 169 -29.46 18.96 -13.18
C SER A 169 -27.95 18.69 -13.08
N HIS A 170 -27.50 17.54 -13.58
CA HIS A 170 -26.09 17.14 -13.54
C HIS A 170 -25.20 18.11 -14.34
N GLU A 171 -25.67 18.59 -15.49
CA GLU A 171 -24.97 19.58 -16.31
C GLU A 171 -24.82 20.91 -15.57
N LYS A 172 -25.84 21.30 -14.80
CA LYS A 172 -25.86 22.55 -14.03
C LYS A 172 -24.94 22.45 -12.80
N LEU A 173 -24.95 21.34 -12.08
CA LEU A 173 -24.01 21.09 -10.97
C LEU A 173 -22.56 21.00 -11.45
N PHE A 174 -22.31 20.30 -12.55
CA PHE A 174 -21.02 20.21 -13.22
C PHE A 174 -20.53 21.61 -13.67
N ASP A 175 -21.41 22.42 -14.27
CA ASP A 175 -21.08 23.80 -14.63
C ASP A 175 -20.74 24.65 -13.40
N ILE A 176 -21.50 24.56 -12.31
CA ILE A 176 -21.20 25.29 -11.05
C ILE A 176 -19.85 24.88 -10.48
N CYS A 177 -19.53 23.57 -10.47
CA CYS A 177 -18.23 23.08 -10.01
C CYS A 177 -17.07 23.61 -10.87
N TYR A 178 -17.24 23.69 -12.19
CA TYR A 178 -16.21 24.30 -13.05
C TYR A 178 -16.17 25.83 -12.99
N ASP A 179 -17.29 26.51 -12.73
CA ASP A 179 -17.32 27.96 -12.49
C ASP A 179 -16.63 28.31 -11.17
N GLU A 180 -16.78 27.50 -10.12
CA GLU A 180 -16.00 27.59 -8.88
C GLU A 180 -14.50 27.40 -9.14
N ARG A 181 -14.10 26.32 -9.82
CA ARG A 181 -12.68 26.07 -10.16
C ARG A 181 -12.09 27.18 -11.02
N TYR A 182 -12.85 27.72 -11.98
CA TYR A 182 -12.44 28.86 -12.80
C TYR A 182 -12.33 30.15 -11.99
N ARG A 183 -13.29 30.45 -11.10
CA ARG A 183 -13.24 31.66 -10.26
C ARG A 183 -12.04 31.65 -9.32
N ALA A 184 -11.70 30.48 -8.79
CA ALA A 184 -10.57 30.29 -7.88
C ALA A 184 -9.19 30.37 -8.57
N ALA A 185 -9.04 29.78 -9.76
CA ALA A 185 -7.73 29.62 -10.42
C ALA A 185 -7.53 30.47 -11.69
N LYS A 186 -8.59 31.09 -12.24
CA LYS A 186 -8.60 31.99 -13.43
C LYS A 186 -7.89 31.43 -14.68
N THR A 187 -7.79 30.11 -14.80
CA THR A 187 -7.07 29.40 -15.87
C THR A 187 -8.01 28.91 -16.97
N ASN A 188 -7.55 28.96 -18.23
CA ASN A 188 -8.26 28.39 -19.38
C ASN A 188 -8.59 26.90 -19.21
N ARG A 189 -7.87 26.15 -18.37
CA ARG A 189 -8.16 24.74 -18.01
C ARG A 189 -9.60 24.52 -17.53
N TYR A 190 -10.23 25.51 -16.90
CA TYR A 190 -11.58 25.41 -16.31
C TYR A 190 -12.64 26.27 -17.02
N LYS A 191 -12.22 27.05 -18.03
CA LYS A 191 -13.04 28.06 -18.69
C LYS A 191 -14.08 27.41 -19.62
N LYS A 192 -15.30 27.96 -19.61
CA LYS A 192 -16.41 27.60 -20.50
C LYS A 192 -16.24 28.24 -21.88
N GLY A 193 -16.72 27.57 -22.93
CA GLY A 193 -16.85 28.13 -24.28
C GLY A 193 -15.52 28.30 -25.01
N LEU A 194 -14.50 27.52 -24.66
CA LEU A 194 -13.31 27.36 -25.49
C LEU A 194 -13.56 26.25 -26.52
N MET A 195 -13.02 26.39 -27.73
CA MET A 195 -13.37 25.48 -28.83
C MET A 195 -12.95 24.02 -28.55
N SER A 196 -13.81 23.08 -28.98
CA SER A 196 -13.51 21.66 -29.24
C SER A 196 -12.51 20.99 -28.28
N GLY A 197 -12.87 20.81 -27.00
CA GLY A 197 -12.09 19.99 -26.07
C GLY A 197 -10.71 20.55 -25.69
N SER A 198 -10.54 21.87 -25.70
CA SER A 198 -9.31 22.56 -25.28
C SER A 198 -9.20 22.82 -23.76
N SER A 199 -10.30 22.69 -23.00
CA SER A 199 -10.30 22.78 -21.53
C SER A 199 -10.80 21.48 -20.89
N GLU A 200 -10.53 21.29 -19.60
CA GLU A 200 -10.96 20.11 -18.84
C GLU A 200 -12.48 20.00 -18.81
N ARG A 201 -13.16 21.14 -18.63
CA ARG A 201 -14.62 21.26 -18.65
C ARG A 201 -15.21 20.75 -19.97
N GLU A 202 -14.67 21.21 -21.10
CA GLU A 202 -15.22 20.85 -22.42
C GLU A 202 -14.86 19.42 -22.87
N ILE A 203 -13.86 18.77 -22.25
CA ILE A 203 -13.56 17.34 -22.47
C ILE A 203 -14.42 16.43 -21.62
N LEU A 204 -14.71 16.81 -20.37
CA LEU A 204 -15.52 15.99 -19.48
C LEU A 204 -17.02 16.20 -19.69
N ARG A 205 -17.47 17.32 -20.28
CA ARG A 205 -18.90 17.58 -20.52
C ARG A 205 -19.60 16.48 -21.34
N PRO A 206 -19.04 15.93 -22.44
CA PRO A 206 -19.65 14.82 -23.17
C PRO A 206 -19.80 13.54 -22.32
N LEU A 207 -18.94 13.33 -21.32
CA LEU A 207 -18.98 12.16 -20.44
C LEU A 207 -20.11 12.24 -19.38
N LEU A 208 -20.92 13.32 -19.39
CA LEU A 208 -22.08 13.44 -18.50
C LEU A 208 -23.19 12.46 -18.87
N SER A 209 -23.33 12.10 -20.16
CA SER A 209 -24.37 11.18 -20.66
C SER A 209 -23.98 9.70 -20.65
N GLU A 210 -22.73 9.34 -20.33
CA GLU A 210 -22.24 7.95 -20.40
C GLU A 210 -22.89 6.99 -19.38
N ASN A 211 -23.53 7.52 -18.34
CA ASN A 211 -24.47 6.77 -17.47
C ASN A 211 -25.58 7.74 -17.03
N GLY A 212 -26.55 7.98 -17.91
CA GLY A 212 -27.76 8.73 -17.57
C GLY A 212 -28.57 8.03 -16.47
N ILE A 213 -29.25 8.81 -15.63
CA ILE A 213 -29.96 8.37 -14.41
C ILE A 213 -29.02 8.04 -13.24
N GLY A 214 -28.49 9.10 -12.61
CA GLY A 214 -28.11 9.07 -11.20
C GLY A 214 -29.13 9.85 -10.38
N VAL A 215 -30.33 9.30 -10.17
CA VAL A 215 -31.32 9.93 -9.27
C VAL A 215 -30.76 9.90 -7.86
N ILE A 216 -30.67 11.06 -7.21
CA ILE A 216 -30.23 11.17 -5.81
C ILE A 216 -31.37 10.65 -4.91
N THR A 217 -31.46 9.33 -4.85
CA THR A 217 -32.58 8.61 -4.25
C THR A 217 -32.30 8.43 -2.77
N ILE A 218 -32.70 9.42 -1.96
CA ILE A 218 -32.69 9.27 -0.51
C ILE A 218 -33.69 8.17 -0.14
N SER A 219 -33.18 6.96 0.15
CA SER A 219 -33.83 6.09 1.12
C SER A 219 -33.54 6.66 2.52
N SER A 220 -34.55 6.64 3.39
CA SER A 220 -34.52 7.38 4.66
C SER A 220 -33.34 6.97 5.57
N PRO A 221 -32.91 7.83 6.52
CA PRO A 221 -31.70 7.62 7.35
C PRO A 221 -31.60 6.32 8.18
N SER A 222 -32.61 5.45 8.12
CA SER A 222 -32.70 4.16 8.81
C SER A 222 -32.41 2.93 7.92
N ILE A 223 -32.28 3.05 6.59
CA ILE A 223 -32.12 1.89 5.69
C ILE A 223 -31.03 2.10 4.62
N TYR A 224 -29.77 2.22 5.04
CA TYR A 224 -28.64 1.97 4.14
C TYR A 224 -28.53 0.47 3.81
N LYS A 225 -29.33 0.00 2.85
CA LYS A 225 -28.99 -1.22 2.10
C LYS A 225 -27.80 -0.90 1.19
N LYS A 226 -26.61 -1.11 1.74
CA LYS A 226 -25.31 -0.98 1.07
C LYS A 226 -25.31 -1.83 -0.21
N GLN A 227 -25.50 -1.17 -1.36
CA GLN A 227 -25.25 -1.76 -2.67
C GLN A 227 -23.72 -1.75 -2.86
N GLU A 228 -23.11 -2.90 -3.11
CA GLU A 228 -21.64 -3.02 -3.09
C GLU A 228 -21.01 -2.39 -4.35
N PRO A 229 -19.81 -1.79 -4.26
CA PRO A 229 -19.14 -1.16 -5.40
C PRO A 229 -18.87 -2.14 -6.56
N ILE A 230 -18.71 -1.59 -7.77
CA ILE A 230 -18.44 -2.36 -9.00
C ILE A 230 -16.94 -2.72 -9.11
N TRP A 231 -16.45 -3.40 -8.07
CA TRP A 231 -15.26 -4.25 -7.95
C TRP A 231 -15.61 -5.20 -6.80
N GLU A 232 -15.71 -6.52 -7.05
CA GLU A 232 -16.53 -7.45 -6.25
C GLU A 232 -16.34 -7.40 -4.72
N GLY A 233 -17.16 -6.58 -4.03
CA GLY A 233 -17.42 -6.62 -2.58
C GLY A 233 -16.24 -6.32 -1.63
N GLY A 234 -15.00 -6.23 -2.12
CA GLY A 234 -13.80 -6.22 -1.30
C GLY A 234 -13.63 -5.01 -0.38
N LYS A 235 -13.38 -5.25 0.92
CA LYS A 235 -12.96 -4.21 1.86
C LYS A 235 -11.44 -4.20 2.04
N HIS A 236 -10.80 -3.15 1.51
CA HIS A 236 -9.38 -2.90 1.70
C HIS A 236 -9.07 -2.29 3.08
N LEU A 237 -7.95 -2.68 3.69
CA LEU A 237 -7.40 -2.14 4.93
C LEU A 237 -5.87 -2.14 4.89
N VAL A 238 -5.26 -0.98 5.11
CA VAL A 238 -3.82 -0.90 5.41
C VAL A 238 -3.60 -1.17 6.90
N SER A 239 -2.74 -2.14 7.19
CA SER A 239 -2.26 -2.52 8.52
C SER A 239 -0.74 -2.37 8.60
N TYR A 240 -0.20 -2.20 9.81
CA TYR A 240 1.22 -1.93 10.01
C TYR A 240 1.90 -3.00 10.89
N LYS A 241 3.11 -3.46 10.53
CA LYS A 241 3.88 -4.42 11.33
C LYS A 241 4.88 -3.69 12.22
N TYR A 242 4.66 -3.70 13.54
CA TYR A 242 5.57 -3.15 14.54
C TYR A 242 5.68 -4.12 15.73
N TYR A 243 6.53 -5.14 15.57
CA TYR A 243 6.81 -6.12 16.61
C TYR A 243 7.41 -5.51 17.87
N GLN A 244 6.91 -5.92 19.04
CA GLN A 244 7.34 -5.40 20.34
C GLN A 244 8.63 -6.05 20.84
N THR A 245 9.72 -5.94 20.06
CA THR A 245 11.02 -6.60 20.30
C THR A 245 11.65 -6.27 21.66
N ASN A 246 11.25 -5.19 22.35
CA ASN A 246 11.73 -4.85 23.68
C ASN A 246 10.87 -5.41 24.84
N ASN A 247 9.67 -5.92 24.57
CA ASN A 247 8.73 -6.49 25.56
C ASN A 247 9.22 -7.85 26.08
N ASP A 248 9.13 -8.08 27.40
CA ASP A 248 9.56 -9.33 28.06
C ASP A 248 8.78 -10.56 27.57
N CYS A 249 7.50 -10.39 27.25
CA CYS A 249 6.63 -11.44 26.74
C CYS A 249 7.00 -11.79 25.29
N TYR A 250 7.17 -10.80 24.42
CA TYR A 250 7.61 -11.01 23.02
C TYR A 250 8.90 -11.84 22.97
N LYS A 251 9.89 -11.51 23.81
CA LYS A 251 11.18 -12.22 23.91
C LYS A 251 11.07 -13.68 24.41
N LYS A 252 9.92 -14.07 24.96
CA LYS A 252 9.63 -15.41 25.48
C LYS A 252 8.57 -16.15 24.65
N ALA A 253 8.12 -15.57 23.55
CA ALA A 253 7.03 -16.10 22.76
C ALA A 253 7.40 -17.47 22.19
N ALA A 254 6.63 -18.50 22.56
CA ALA A 254 6.70 -19.82 21.96
C ALA A 254 5.71 -19.91 20.78
N PRO A 255 5.92 -20.80 19.80
CA PRO A 255 4.95 -21.02 18.72
C PRO A 255 3.57 -21.47 19.20
N MET A 256 2.56 -21.20 18.38
CA MET A 256 1.21 -21.77 18.44
C MET A 256 0.60 -21.88 17.04
N ASN A 257 -0.35 -22.82 16.89
CA ASN A 257 -1.21 -22.85 15.73
C ASN A 257 -2.52 -22.13 16.08
N PRO A 258 -2.94 -21.09 15.32
CA PRO A 258 -4.23 -20.45 15.50
C PRO A 258 -5.40 -21.44 15.37
N GLN A 259 -6.35 -21.34 16.30
CA GLN A 259 -7.59 -22.12 16.38
C GLN A 259 -8.82 -21.22 16.61
N GLY A 260 -8.61 -19.92 16.80
CA GLY A 260 -9.66 -18.93 17.04
C GLY A 260 -9.13 -17.54 17.33
N ILE A 261 -10.01 -16.64 17.74
CA ILE A 261 -9.70 -15.23 17.95
C ILE A 261 -10.33 -14.75 19.27
N VAL A 262 -9.56 -14.10 20.15
CA VAL A 262 -10.09 -13.34 21.29
C VAL A 262 -10.06 -11.84 20.98
N VAL A 263 -11.24 -11.23 20.91
CA VAL A 263 -11.42 -9.79 20.75
C VAL A 263 -11.43 -9.13 22.13
N HIS A 264 -10.49 -8.20 22.37
CA HIS A 264 -10.40 -7.41 23.59
C HIS A 264 -10.73 -5.93 23.33
N SER A 265 -11.07 -5.17 24.38
CA SER A 265 -10.99 -3.70 24.35
C SER A 265 -10.36 -3.13 25.62
N THR A 266 -9.64 -2.02 25.47
CA THR A 266 -8.58 -1.61 26.41
C THR A 266 -9.03 -1.14 27.81
N ALA A 267 -10.33 -1.17 28.11
CA ALA A 267 -10.96 -0.72 29.37
C ALA A 267 -10.54 0.70 29.82
N ALA A 268 -10.26 1.59 28.86
CA ALA A 268 -9.68 2.90 29.14
C ALA A 268 -9.79 3.86 27.95
N ASN A 269 -10.50 4.98 28.15
CA ASN A 269 -10.65 6.08 27.21
C ASN A 269 -9.32 6.68 26.76
N ASN A 270 -8.79 6.15 25.66
CA ASN A 270 -7.69 6.68 24.86
C ASN A 270 -7.70 5.95 23.50
N PRO A 271 -8.30 6.53 22.45
CA PRO A 271 -8.47 5.86 21.17
C PRO A 271 -7.20 5.83 20.31
N TYR A 272 -6.05 6.33 20.81
CA TYR A 272 -4.83 6.50 20.02
C TYR A 272 -3.80 5.37 20.26
N LEU A 273 -3.34 4.77 19.16
CA LEU A 273 -2.41 3.64 19.17
C LEU A 273 -1.10 3.94 19.92
N LYS A 274 -0.60 5.19 19.88
CA LYS A 274 0.63 5.61 20.58
C LYS A 274 0.65 5.33 22.09
N ARG A 275 -0.49 5.13 22.75
CA ARG A 275 -0.55 4.72 24.16
C ARG A 275 -0.04 3.29 24.37
N TYR A 276 -0.22 2.40 23.39
CA TYR A 276 -0.01 0.96 23.52
C TYR A 276 1.10 0.45 22.60
N VAL A 277 1.16 0.97 21.36
CA VAL A 277 2.20 0.71 20.37
C VAL A 277 3.23 1.84 20.39
N GLY A 278 4.50 1.53 20.19
CA GLY A 278 5.58 2.53 20.14
C GLY A 278 6.98 1.91 20.27
N PRO A 279 8.04 2.73 20.39
CA PRO A 279 8.06 4.19 20.23
C PRO A 279 7.58 4.65 18.85
N ASP A 280 7.32 5.95 18.69
CA ASP A 280 6.74 6.55 17.48
C ASP A 280 7.49 6.16 16.19
N ASP A 281 6.75 5.80 15.13
CA ASP A 281 7.22 5.42 13.80
C ASP A 281 7.00 6.52 12.75
N GLY A 282 6.56 7.71 13.18
CA GLY A 282 6.14 8.83 12.33
C GLY A 282 4.66 8.80 11.94
N ARG A 283 3.89 7.80 12.38
CA ARG A 283 2.43 7.69 12.19
C ARG A 283 1.69 7.66 13.52
N LEU A 284 2.24 6.95 14.50
CA LEU A 284 1.68 6.80 15.84
C LEU A 284 1.58 8.15 16.58
N GLY A 285 2.61 8.99 16.49
CA GLY A 285 2.70 10.27 17.18
C GLY A 285 3.33 10.17 18.58
N VAL A 286 3.83 11.31 19.08
CA VAL A 286 4.68 11.35 20.28
C VAL A 286 3.93 10.98 21.56
N ASN A 287 4.24 9.79 22.11
CA ASN A 287 3.81 9.39 23.45
C ASN A 287 4.76 9.95 24.54
N LYS A 288 4.40 11.12 25.10
CA LYS A 288 5.13 11.76 26.21
C LYS A 288 5.26 10.87 27.46
N ASN A 289 4.29 9.98 27.70
CA ASN A 289 4.23 9.14 28.90
C ASN A 289 5.05 7.84 28.77
N LYS A 290 5.55 7.52 27.56
CA LYS A 290 6.35 6.32 27.24
C LYS A 290 5.74 5.01 27.81
N ASN A 291 4.40 4.94 27.81
CA ASN A 291 3.63 3.84 28.41
C ASN A 291 3.16 2.77 27.40
N TYR A 292 3.65 2.85 26.15
CA TYR A 292 3.55 1.77 25.16
C TYR A 292 4.19 0.47 25.69
N TRP A 293 3.72 -0.67 25.19
CA TRP A 293 4.05 -1.99 25.73
C TRP A 293 5.40 -2.54 25.23
N ASN A 294 5.97 -1.93 24.18
CA ASN A 294 7.30 -2.26 23.63
C ASN A 294 8.46 -1.78 24.54
N ARG A 295 8.50 -2.27 25.78
CA ARG A 295 9.51 -1.93 26.79
C ARG A 295 9.68 -3.07 27.80
N PRO A 296 10.85 -3.19 28.47
CA PRO A 296 11.06 -4.20 29.51
C PRO A 296 10.05 -4.10 30.66
N GLY A 297 9.84 -5.21 31.37
CA GLY A 297 8.98 -5.28 32.56
C GLY A 297 7.49 -5.45 32.27
N VAL A 298 7.02 -5.21 31.03
CA VAL A 298 5.62 -5.42 30.65
C VAL A 298 5.30 -6.92 30.59
N LYS A 299 4.20 -7.34 31.22
CA LYS A 299 3.78 -8.76 31.36
C LYS A 299 2.53 -9.12 30.55
N LYS A 300 2.29 -8.36 29.48
CA LYS A 300 1.23 -8.55 28.49
C LYS A 300 1.80 -8.31 27.08
N CYS A 301 1.27 -9.02 26.08
CA CYS A 301 1.63 -8.80 24.68
C CYS A 301 0.51 -9.35 23.78
N MET A 302 0.06 -8.53 22.83
CA MET A 302 -1.01 -8.90 21.88
C MET A 302 -0.44 -9.10 20.48
N HIS A 303 -1.20 -9.80 19.64
CA HIS A 303 -0.95 -9.88 18.21
C HIS A 303 -1.19 -8.55 17.51
N GLY A 304 -2.08 -7.72 18.02
CA GLY A 304 -2.17 -6.35 17.57
C GLY A 304 -3.04 -5.42 18.40
N PHE A 305 -3.10 -4.18 17.93
CA PHE A 305 -3.91 -3.10 18.49
C PHE A 305 -4.67 -2.39 17.36
N ILE A 306 -5.92 -2.03 17.61
CA ILE A 306 -6.76 -1.25 16.69
C ILE A 306 -7.02 0.12 17.32
N GLY A 307 -6.81 1.19 16.57
CA GLY A 307 -7.02 2.54 17.05
C GLY A 307 -6.53 3.61 16.08
N LYS A 308 -6.51 4.86 16.53
CA LYS A 308 -6.15 6.03 15.75
C LYS A 308 -4.63 6.25 15.69
N LEU A 309 -4.15 6.57 14.49
CA LEU A 309 -2.89 7.27 14.22
C LEU A 309 -2.97 8.74 14.68
N GLU A 310 -1.86 9.47 14.62
CA GLU A 310 -1.81 10.90 14.96
C GLU A 310 -2.70 11.77 14.06
N ASP A 311 -2.91 11.37 12.80
CA ASP A 311 -3.83 12.04 11.86
C ASP A 311 -5.32 11.69 12.08
N GLY A 312 -5.61 10.80 13.03
CA GLY A 312 -6.94 10.32 13.37
C GLY A 312 -7.41 9.07 12.61
N THR A 313 -6.65 8.58 11.61
CA THR A 313 -6.98 7.39 10.82
C THR A 313 -6.97 6.13 11.68
N VAL A 314 -8.03 5.31 11.59
CA VAL A 314 -8.10 4.02 12.30
C VAL A 314 -7.45 2.91 11.48
N THR A 315 -6.59 2.11 12.12
CA THR A 315 -5.82 1.02 11.50
C THR A 315 -5.52 -0.09 12.52
N PHE A 316 -4.94 -1.19 12.07
CA PHE A 316 -4.43 -2.30 12.88
C PHE A 316 -2.90 -2.28 12.89
N TYR A 317 -2.28 -2.31 14.07
CA TYR A 317 -0.84 -2.56 14.22
C TYR A 317 -0.60 -3.98 14.72
N ASN A 318 0.10 -4.80 13.92
CA ASN A 318 0.59 -6.12 14.28
C ASN A 318 1.82 -6.00 15.20
N THR A 319 1.70 -6.49 16.44
CA THR A 319 2.69 -6.35 17.51
C THR A 319 3.39 -7.64 17.94
N LEU A 320 2.89 -8.80 17.49
CA LEU A 320 3.44 -10.13 17.74
C LEU A 320 3.02 -11.06 16.58
N PRO A 321 3.90 -11.89 16.00
CA PRO A 321 3.55 -12.80 14.92
C PRO A 321 2.34 -13.69 15.28
N TYR A 322 1.37 -13.81 14.37
CA TYR A 322 0.10 -14.51 14.59
C TYR A 322 0.22 -16.01 14.96
N THR A 323 1.38 -16.62 14.73
CA THR A 323 1.70 -18.02 15.05
C THR A 323 2.52 -18.18 16.33
N TYR A 324 2.48 -17.19 17.24
CA TYR A 324 3.21 -17.17 18.50
C TYR A 324 2.29 -16.81 19.67
N LYS A 325 2.52 -17.42 20.85
CA LYS A 325 1.62 -17.27 22.00
C LYS A 325 1.54 -15.83 22.51
N ALA A 326 0.32 -15.33 22.65
CA ALA A 326 0.04 -14.03 23.28
C ALA A 326 0.06 -14.11 24.81
N TRP A 327 0.02 -12.93 25.45
CA TRP A 327 -0.27 -12.74 26.86
C TRP A 327 -1.40 -11.71 26.98
N GLY A 328 -2.62 -12.11 26.60
CA GLY A 328 -3.80 -11.26 26.64
C GLY A 328 -4.80 -11.65 27.72
N VAL A 329 -5.10 -12.94 27.82
CA VAL A 329 -5.91 -13.54 28.90
C VAL A 329 -5.01 -14.17 29.98
N ALA A 330 -5.52 -14.40 31.18
CA ALA A 330 -4.89 -15.31 32.16
C ALA A 330 -5.29 -16.78 31.91
N THR A 331 -4.97 -17.65 32.86
CA THR A 331 -5.43 -19.05 32.88
C THR A 331 -6.80 -19.14 33.55
N GLY A 332 -7.79 -19.69 32.83
CA GLY A 332 -9.09 -20.11 33.36
C GLY A 332 -9.11 -21.60 33.74
N SER A 333 -10.27 -22.11 34.13
CA SER A 333 -10.47 -23.47 34.64
C SER A 333 -10.14 -24.61 33.65
N LYS A 334 -10.04 -24.32 32.34
CA LYS A 334 -9.70 -25.28 31.28
C LYS A 334 -8.37 -24.98 30.58
N GLY A 335 -7.59 -24.02 31.08
CA GLY A 335 -6.34 -23.57 30.47
C GLY A 335 -6.40 -22.12 30.02
N SER A 336 -5.71 -21.77 28.92
CA SER A 336 -5.62 -20.38 28.46
C SER A 336 -5.56 -20.28 26.94
N PHE A 337 -6.41 -19.43 26.35
CA PHE A 337 -6.41 -19.14 24.90
C PHE A 337 -5.15 -18.39 24.42
N ASN A 338 -4.27 -17.96 25.32
CA ASN A 338 -2.88 -17.60 24.97
C ASN A 338 -2.12 -18.69 24.20
N ASN A 339 -2.55 -19.95 24.31
CA ASN A 339 -1.89 -21.09 23.67
C ASN A 339 -2.39 -21.40 22.25
N SER A 340 -3.47 -20.77 21.77
CA SER A 340 -4.08 -21.14 20.48
C SER A 340 -4.91 -20.07 19.79
N HIS A 341 -5.20 -18.91 20.39
CA HIS A 341 -6.01 -17.88 19.74
C HIS A 341 -5.19 -16.65 19.38
N ILE A 342 -5.48 -16.06 18.23
CA ILE A 342 -5.05 -14.70 17.89
C ILE A 342 -5.79 -13.73 18.82
N GLN A 343 -5.12 -12.67 19.28
CA GLN A 343 -5.66 -11.75 20.30
C GLN A 343 -5.25 -10.33 19.99
N PHE A 344 -6.20 -9.41 19.94
CA PHE A 344 -5.95 -7.99 19.71
C PHE A 344 -6.84 -7.10 20.59
N GLU A 345 -6.34 -5.89 20.84
CA GLU A 345 -6.98 -4.87 21.69
C GLU A 345 -7.57 -3.76 20.82
N ILE A 346 -8.87 -3.48 20.96
CA ILE A 346 -9.50 -2.28 20.40
C ILE A 346 -9.34 -1.14 21.41
N CYS A 347 -8.65 -0.07 21.02
CA CYS A 347 -8.47 1.12 21.84
C CYS A 347 -9.83 1.80 22.05
N GLU A 348 -10.20 2.09 23.30
CA GLU A 348 -11.52 2.65 23.63
C GLU A 348 -11.53 4.19 23.59
N ASP A 349 -12.69 4.78 23.28
CA ASP A 349 -13.01 6.16 23.61
C ASP A 349 -13.72 6.25 24.99
N ASN A 350 -14.61 7.22 25.19
CA ASN A 350 -15.48 7.28 26.36
C ASN A 350 -16.71 6.33 26.27
N LEU A 351 -16.69 5.37 25.33
CA LEU A 351 -17.73 4.40 25.01
C LEU A 351 -19.02 5.01 24.44
N LYS A 352 -18.97 6.22 23.85
CA LYS A 352 -20.16 6.97 23.39
C LYS A 352 -20.05 7.54 21.97
N ASN A 353 -18.88 7.56 21.34
CA ASN A 353 -18.75 8.01 19.96
C ASN A 353 -19.11 6.90 18.96
N GLN A 354 -20.36 6.92 18.47
CA GLN A 354 -20.86 6.01 17.41
C GLN A 354 -19.90 5.94 16.22
N GLY A 355 -19.44 7.07 15.69
CA GLY A 355 -18.59 7.10 14.50
C GLY A 355 -17.22 6.44 14.74
N TYR A 356 -16.62 6.60 15.93
CA TYR A 356 -15.39 5.90 16.26
C TYR A 356 -15.61 4.41 16.57
N PHE A 357 -16.72 4.06 17.22
CA PHE A 357 -17.12 2.66 17.38
C PHE A 357 -17.25 1.98 16.02
N ASP A 358 -17.91 2.62 15.05
CA ASP A 358 -18.06 2.09 13.70
C ASP A 358 -16.69 1.96 13.00
N GLU A 359 -15.83 2.99 13.03
CA GLU A 359 -14.46 2.91 12.49
C GLU A 359 -13.64 1.75 13.11
N ALA A 360 -13.68 1.61 14.44
CA ALA A 360 -12.87 0.66 15.18
C ALA A 360 -13.37 -0.79 15.05
N PHE A 361 -14.68 -1.00 15.13
CA PHE A 361 -15.26 -2.33 14.96
C PHE A 361 -15.26 -2.75 13.49
N ASP A 362 -15.50 -1.87 12.52
CA ASP A 362 -15.36 -2.23 11.10
C ASP A 362 -13.90 -2.58 10.74
N CYS A 363 -12.90 -1.97 11.38
CA CYS A 363 -11.50 -2.42 11.32
C CYS A 363 -11.33 -3.82 11.93
N ALA A 364 -11.84 -4.05 13.15
CA ALA A 364 -11.75 -5.34 13.85
C ALA A 364 -12.41 -6.49 13.07
N ILE A 365 -13.60 -6.26 12.52
CA ILE A 365 -14.34 -7.24 11.70
C ILE A 365 -13.54 -7.58 10.43
N THR A 366 -12.89 -6.60 9.80
CA THR A 366 -12.04 -6.81 8.61
C THR A 366 -10.83 -7.69 8.93
N MET A 367 -10.13 -7.39 10.03
CA MET A 367 -8.99 -8.19 10.48
C MET A 367 -9.41 -9.61 10.88
N CYS A 368 -10.58 -9.77 11.51
CA CYS A 368 -11.13 -11.10 11.84
C CYS A 368 -11.46 -11.92 10.58
N ALA A 369 -12.04 -11.32 9.54
CA ALA A 369 -12.29 -12.02 8.27
C ALA A 369 -10.97 -12.49 7.62
N TYR A 370 -9.97 -11.59 7.57
CA TYR A 370 -8.62 -11.90 7.09
C TYR A 370 -7.96 -13.03 7.89
N PHE A 371 -8.13 -13.06 9.23
CA PHE A 371 -7.61 -14.16 10.06
C PHE A 371 -8.37 -15.47 9.84
N CYS A 372 -9.69 -15.44 9.59
CA CYS A 372 -10.47 -16.62 9.24
C CYS A 372 -10.00 -17.23 7.92
N GLU A 373 -9.77 -16.42 6.89
CA GLU A 373 -9.21 -16.89 5.61
C GLU A 373 -7.77 -17.41 5.78
N LYS A 374 -6.89 -16.59 6.35
CA LYS A 374 -5.44 -16.86 6.41
C LYS A 374 -5.06 -18.06 7.26
N PHE A 375 -5.85 -18.38 8.28
CA PHE A 375 -5.58 -19.48 9.20
C PHE A 375 -6.69 -20.55 9.20
N ASN A 376 -7.63 -20.49 8.24
CA ASN A 376 -8.77 -21.39 8.10
C ASN A 376 -9.58 -21.54 9.41
N LEU A 377 -9.93 -20.42 10.04
CA LEU A 377 -10.65 -20.38 11.30
C LEU A 377 -12.16 -20.27 11.06
N ASP A 378 -12.95 -21.09 11.77
CA ASP A 378 -14.40 -20.94 11.84
C ASP A 378 -14.75 -19.58 12.46
N VAL A 379 -15.68 -18.83 11.87
CA VAL A 379 -16.17 -17.56 12.42
C VAL A 379 -16.76 -17.71 13.83
N ASN A 380 -17.21 -18.92 14.21
CA ASN A 380 -17.69 -19.24 15.55
C ASN A 380 -16.56 -19.41 16.60
N SER A 381 -15.31 -19.52 16.17
CA SER A 381 -14.11 -19.50 17.04
C SER A 381 -13.70 -18.09 17.48
N ILE A 382 -14.45 -17.07 17.07
CA ILE A 382 -14.26 -15.68 17.46
C ILE A 382 -15.07 -15.40 18.73
N VAL A 383 -14.36 -15.13 19.82
CA VAL A 383 -14.91 -14.87 21.15
C VAL A 383 -14.45 -13.52 21.68
N SER A 384 -15.23 -12.91 22.56
CA SER A 384 -14.73 -11.85 23.43
C SER A 384 -13.88 -12.40 24.58
N HIS A 385 -13.21 -11.53 25.33
CA HIS A 385 -12.60 -11.91 26.62
C HIS A 385 -13.66 -12.52 27.56
N LYS A 386 -14.87 -11.97 27.58
CA LYS A 386 -15.97 -12.46 28.41
C LYS A 386 -16.45 -13.85 27.99
N GLU A 387 -16.62 -14.10 26.69
CA GLU A 387 -16.97 -15.43 26.16
C GLU A 387 -15.83 -16.43 26.40
N ALA A 388 -14.57 -16.02 26.26
CA ALA A 388 -13.40 -16.84 26.59
C ALA A 388 -13.35 -17.22 28.09
N HIS A 389 -13.74 -16.32 28.98
CA HIS A 389 -13.92 -16.61 30.41
C HIS A 389 -15.05 -17.63 30.64
N ASP A 390 -16.22 -17.40 30.07
CA ASP A 390 -17.40 -18.25 30.25
C ASP A 390 -17.15 -19.68 29.71
N LEU A 391 -16.35 -19.80 28.65
CA LEU A 391 -15.86 -21.09 28.14
C LEU A 391 -14.81 -21.76 29.05
N GLY A 392 -14.17 -21.02 29.95
CA GLY A 392 -13.16 -21.52 30.92
C GLY A 392 -11.70 -21.27 30.55
N TYR A 393 -11.41 -20.41 29.57
CA TYR A 393 -10.05 -20.20 29.01
C TYR A 393 -9.47 -18.80 29.23
N ALA A 394 -10.12 -17.98 30.07
CA ALA A 394 -9.65 -16.66 30.51
C ALA A 394 -10.05 -16.37 31.97
N ASN A 395 -9.49 -15.32 32.55
CA ASN A 395 -10.01 -14.69 33.77
C ASN A 395 -11.31 -13.91 33.48
N ASN A 396 -12.12 -13.65 34.52
CA ASN A 396 -13.31 -12.82 34.38
C ASN A 396 -12.94 -11.39 33.98
N HIS A 397 -13.40 -10.95 32.81
CA HIS A 397 -13.38 -9.57 32.35
C HIS A 397 -14.55 -9.34 31.36
N GLY A 398 -15.03 -8.10 31.25
CA GLY A 398 -16.32 -7.78 30.61
C GLY A 398 -16.24 -7.16 29.21
N ASP A 399 -15.07 -7.14 28.59
CA ASP A 399 -14.83 -6.51 27.29
C ASP A 399 -15.08 -7.47 26.11
N PRO A 400 -15.40 -6.95 24.92
CA PRO A 400 -15.78 -5.56 24.63
C PRO A 400 -17.30 -5.34 24.84
N HIS A 401 -17.98 -6.23 25.57
CA HIS A 401 -19.46 -6.22 25.72
C HIS A 401 -19.99 -4.89 26.27
N ASN A 402 -19.26 -4.23 27.16
CA ASN A 402 -19.62 -2.90 27.68
C ASN A 402 -19.73 -1.83 26.58
N TRP A 403 -18.88 -1.90 25.55
CA TRP A 403 -18.90 -0.95 24.42
C TRP A 403 -19.95 -1.35 23.38
N LEU A 404 -20.01 -2.63 23.01
CA LEU A 404 -21.02 -3.20 22.11
C LEU A 404 -22.45 -2.88 22.58
N LYS A 405 -22.73 -3.07 23.87
CA LYS A 405 -24.05 -2.85 24.48
C LYS A 405 -24.55 -1.41 24.33
N ASN A 406 -23.66 -0.41 24.40
CA ASN A 406 -24.03 1.00 24.27
C ASN A 406 -24.60 1.34 22.88
N PHE A 407 -24.30 0.54 21.85
CA PHE A 407 -24.79 0.70 20.48
C PHE A 407 -25.73 -0.42 20.03
N GLY A 408 -26.33 -1.15 21.00
CA GLY A 408 -27.27 -2.24 20.72
C GLY A 408 -26.65 -3.42 19.98
N LYS A 409 -25.35 -3.67 20.16
CA LYS A 409 -24.59 -4.75 19.53
C LYS A 409 -24.21 -5.84 20.53
N ASP A 410 -23.85 -7.00 20.01
CA ASP A 410 -23.25 -8.11 20.73
C ASP A 410 -22.22 -8.85 19.85
N MET A 411 -21.65 -9.94 20.37
CA MET A 411 -20.70 -10.77 19.63
C MET A 411 -21.34 -11.61 18.52
N ASN A 412 -22.67 -11.81 18.54
CA ASN A 412 -23.39 -12.49 17.45
C ASN A 412 -23.52 -11.58 16.24
N TRP A 413 -23.84 -10.30 16.44
CA TRP A 413 -23.71 -9.26 15.41
C TRP A 413 -22.28 -9.20 14.88
N PHE A 414 -21.26 -9.18 15.76
CA PHE A 414 -19.86 -9.12 15.34
C PHE A 414 -19.47 -10.30 14.44
N ARG A 415 -19.72 -11.54 14.87
CA ARG A 415 -19.48 -12.76 14.07
C ARG A 415 -20.29 -12.76 12.76
N GLY A 416 -21.55 -12.32 12.80
CA GLY A 416 -22.38 -12.15 11.60
C GLY A 416 -21.86 -11.11 10.61
N GLU A 417 -21.17 -10.06 11.08
CA GLU A 417 -20.48 -9.07 10.23
C GLU A 417 -19.13 -9.58 9.71
N VAL A 418 -18.44 -10.45 10.44
CA VAL A 418 -17.22 -11.12 9.96
C VAL A 418 -17.56 -12.10 8.84
N ALA A 419 -18.57 -12.95 9.04
CA ALA A 419 -18.99 -13.95 8.05
C ALA A 419 -19.32 -13.34 6.68
N LYS A 420 -19.89 -12.12 6.65
CA LYS A 420 -20.20 -11.37 5.41
C LYS A 420 -18.96 -10.85 4.66
N ARG A 421 -17.81 -10.76 5.34
CA ARG A 421 -16.55 -10.21 4.80
C ARG A 421 -15.51 -11.29 4.49
N ILE A 422 -15.71 -12.54 4.90
CA ILE A 422 -14.84 -13.67 4.51
C ILE A 422 -14.92 -13.87 2.98
N GLY A 423 -13.76 -14.00 2.35
CA GLY A 423 -13.59 -13.99 0.89
C GLY A 423 -13.69 -12.60 0.26
N LYS A 424 -13.76 -11.53 1.08
CA LYS A 424 -14.00 -10.14 0.65
C LYS A 424 -13.17 -9.11 1.42
N VAL A 425 -11.95 -9.44 1.84
CA VAL A 425 -11.03 -8.45 2.44
C VAL A 425 -9.66 -8.47 1.79
N ASP A 426 -9.08 -7.28 1.64
CA ASP A 426 -7.69 -7.10 1.23
C ASP A 426 -6.94 -6.36 2.33
N VAL A 427 -6.06 -7.06 3.04
CA VAL A 427 -5.30 -6.51 4.17
C VAL A 427 -3.84 -6.37 3.75
N MET A 428 -3.49 -5.16 3.29
CA MET A 428 -2.10 -4.79 3.02
C MET A 428 -1.35 -4.70 4.36
N VAL A 429 -0.31 -5.52 4.54
CA VAL A 429 0.59 -5.45 5.69
C VAL A 429 1.83 -4.65 5.29
N VAL A 430 1.97 -3.44 5.84
CA VAL A 430 3.11 -2.55 5.61
C VAL A 430 4.05 -2.63 6.80
N ASP A 431 5.34 -2.86 6.55
CA ASP A 431 6.33 -2.83 7.64
C ASP A 431 6.50 -1.40 8.17
N ALA A 432 6.39 -1.25 9.50
CA ALA A 432 6.79 -0.01 10.15
C ALA A 432 8.31 0.18 10.02
N ILE A 433 8.76 1.43 9.98
CA ILE A 433 10.16 1.78 9.69
C ILE A 433 11.09 1.06 10.69
N GLU A 434 12.11 0.36 10.18
CA GLU A 434 12.88 -0.64 10.93
C GLU A 434 13.42 -0.12 12.27
N ASN A 435 12.86 -0.64 13.37
CA ASN A 435 13.45 -0.52 14.71
C ASN A 435 14.19 -1.82 15.05
N LYS A 436 15.43 -1.97 14.56
CA LYS A 436 16.32 -3.10 14.92
C LYS A 436 16.60 -3.08 16.43
N PRO A 437 16.46 -4.23 17.12
CA PRO A 437 17.64 -5.06 17.38
C PRO A 437 17.43 -6.58 17.12
N VAL A 438 18.51 -7.36 17.20
CA VAL A 438 18.70 -8.72 16.65
C VAL A 438 19.62 -9.51 17.61
N LYS A 439 19.48 -10.81 17.93
CA LYS A 439 18.51 -11.88 17.62
C LYS A 439 18.39 -12.85 18.83
N PRO A 440 17.39 -13.77 18.88
CA PRO A 440 17.71 -15.17 19.20
C PRO A 440 17.53 -16.17 18.02
N VAL A 441 18.04 -17.39 18.21
CA VAL A 441 18.40 -18.41 17.19
C VAL A 441 18.10 -19.77 17.82
N GLU A 442 17.48 -20.80 17.21
CA GLU A 442 16.75 -21.00 15.92
C GLU A 442 15.73 -22.17 16.21
N PRO A 443 15.19 -23.03 15.31
CA PRO A 443 15.31 -23.22 13.85
C PRO A 443 14.14 -22.62 13.04
N VAL A 444 14.14 -22.83 11.71
CA VAL A 444 13.02 -22.49 10.80
C VAL A 444 12.89 -23.56 9.71
N GLU A 445 11.68 -24.11 9.49
CA GLU A 445 11.37 -24.95 8.33
C GLU A 445 11.15 -24.10 7.06
N PRO A 446 11.42 -24.63 5.85
CA PRO A 446 11.50 -23.82 4.65
C PRO A 446 10.12 -23.32 4.18
N SER A 447 9.93 -21.99 4.16
CA SER A 447 8.81 -21.34 3.47
C SER A 447 8.96 -21.46 1.95
N GLU A 448 7.86 -21.67 1.23
CA GLU A 448 7.85 -21.86 -0.22
C GLU A 448 8.24 -20.58 -1.00
N PRO A 449 8.96 -20.70 -2.14
CA PRO A 449 9.28 -19.59 -3.02
C PRO A 449 8.19 -19.38 -4.09
N SER A 450 7.82 -18.13 -4.36
CA SER A 450 7.03 -17.76 -5.54
C SER A 450 7.81 -16.79 -6.43
N LYS A 451 8.79 -17.36 -7.15
CA LYS A 451 9.35 -16.85 -8.40
C LYS A 451 9.55 -18.05 -9.32
N THR A 452 9.27 -17.92 -10.61
CA THR A 452 9.60 -18.97 -11.59
C THR A 452 11.12 -19.17 -11.66
N PRO A 453 11.62 -20.42 -11.67
CA PRO A 453 13.06 -20.68 -11.82
C PRO A 453 13.63 -20.04 -13.09
N TYR A 454 14.82 -19.45 -12.99
CA TYR A 454 15.47 -18.76 -14.11
C TYR A 454 16.95 -19.17 -14.21
N LYS A 455 17.54 -18.99 -15.39
CA LYS A 455 18.97 -19.28 -15.62
C LYS A 455 19.84 -18.07 -15.33
N GLY A 456 20.98 -18.31 -14.72
CA GLY A 456 22.03 -17.34 -14.46
C GLY A 456 23.40 -17.88 -14.82
N LYS A 457 24.34 -17.00 -15.15
CA LYS A 457 25.72 -17.33 -15.52
C LYS A 457 26.70 -16.79 -14.48
N VAL A 458 27.54 -17.68 -13.96
CA VAL A 458 28.59 -17.35 -12.99
C VAL A 458 29.57 -16.35 -13.60
N SER A 459 29.83 -15.26 -12.88
CA SER A 459 30.73 -14.16 -13.26
C SER A 459 31.71 -13.89 -12.11
N VAL A 460 32.89 -14.53 -12.17
CA VAL A 460 33.96 -14.43 -11.17
C VAL A 460 35.35 -14.49 -11.82
N SER A 461 36.38 -13.96 -11.17
CA SER A 461 37.76 -14.08 -11.66
C SER A 461 38.37 -15.48 -11.46
N THR A 462 37.82 -16.30 -10.55
CA THR A 462 38.34 -17.62 -10.19
C THR A 462 37.23 -18.68 -10.08
N SER A 463 36.59 -18.81 -8.92
CA SER A 463 35.53 -19.78 -8.65
C SER A 463 34.52 -19.27 -7.63
N LEU A 464 33.23 -19.51 -7.86
CA LEU A 464 32.14 -19.13 -6.96
C LEU A 464 31.87 -20.26 -5.96
N ASN A 465 31.88 -19.98 -4.67
CA ASN A 465 31.62 -20.98 -3.63
C ASN A 465 30.13 -21.34 -3.55
N VAL A 466 29.81 -22.63 -3.56
CA VAL A 466 28.48 -23.17 -3.25
C VAL A 466 28.42 -23.49 -1.75
N ARG A 467 27.36 -23.07 -1.06
CA ARG A 467 27.20 -23.20 0.40
C ARG A 467 25.90 -23.92 0.77
N SER A 468 25.84 -24.49 1.97
CA SER A 468 24.64 -25.18 2.47
C SER A 468 23.48 -24.25 2.86
N GLY A 469 23.69 -22.93 2.91
CA GLY A 469 22.66 -21.93 3.20
C GLY A 469 22.96 -20.56 2.59
N PRO A 470 21.98 -19.64 2.57
CA PRO A 470 22.05 -18.34 1.93
C PRO A 470 22.88 -17.33 2.75
N GLY A 471 24.20 -17.50 2.77
CA GLY A 471 25.10 -16.61 3.51
C GLY A 471 26.55 -17.08 3.57
N THR A 472 27.48 -16.15 3.76
CA THR A 472 28.93 -16.45 3.90
C THR A 472 29.28 -17.31 5.12
N ASN A 473 28.40 -17.35 6.11
CA ASN A 473 28.61 -18.05 7.38
C ASN A 473 28.26 -19.54 7.29
N TYR A 474 27.52 -19.97 6.26
CA TYR A 474 27.20 -21.37 6.04
C TYR A 474 28.40 -22.13 5.44
N PRO A 475 28.62 -23.41 5.82
CA PRO A 475 29.67 -24.25 5.23
C PRO A 475 29.71 -24.24 3.71
N ARG A 476 30.92 -24.23 3.14
CA ARG A 476 31.13 -24.47 1.70
C ARG A 476 30.95 -25.96 1.43
N ILE A 477 30.04 -26.29 0.52
CA ILE A 477 29.76 -27.66 0.07
C ILE A 477 30.23 -27.91 -1.38
N GLY A 478 30.64 -26.87 -2.10
CA GLY A 478 31.20 -27.01 -3.45
C GLY A 478 31.71 -25.70 -4.03
N SER A 479 31.89 -25.67 -5.35
CA SER A 479 32.19 -24.45 -6.11
C SER A 479 31.89 -24.61 -7.60
N LEU A 480 31.65 -23.48 -8.26
CA LEU A 480 31.42 -23.37 -9.70
C LEU A 480 32.59 -22.63 -10.36
N SER A 481 32.92 -22.99 -11.59
CA SER A 481 33.84 -22.24 -12.44
C SER A 481 33.20 -20.95 -12.98
N ASN A 482 34.04 -19.97 -13.35
CA ASN A 482 33.57 -18.82 -14.11
C ASN A 482 32.88 -19.25 -15.41
N GLY A 483 31.79 -18.57 -15.78
CA GLY A 483 31.02 -18.84 -16.99
C GLY A 483 30.09 -20.04 -16.95
N ALA A 484 30.06 -20.82 -15.86
CA ALA A 484 29.07 -21.88 -15.67
C ALA A 484 27.64 -21.32 -15.67
N ILE A 485 26.70 -22.04 -16.30
CA ILE A 485 25.26 -21.71 -16.29
C ILE A 485 24.60 -22.53 -15.19
N VAL A 486 23.71 -21.92 -14.42
CA VAL A 486 22.96 -22.54 -13.32
C VAL A 486 21.51 -22.11 -13.34
N THR A 487 20.60 -23.00 -12.97
CA THR A 487 19.20 -22.66 -12.72
C THR A 487 19.04 -22.25 -11.26
N ILE A 488 18.53 -21.04 -11.03
CA ILE A 488 18.15 -20.53 -9.72
C ILE A 488 16.66 -20.82 -9.52
N SER A 489 16.30 -21.72 -8.59
CA SER A 489 14.90 -22.06 -8.31
C SER A 489 14.32 -21.36 -7.08
N LYS A 490 15.18 -20.90 -6.17
CA LYS A 490 14.80 -20.14 -4.96
C LYS A 490 15.75 -18.97 -4.78
N GLU A 491 15.24 -17.87 -4.24
CA GLU A 491 16.06 -16.72 -3.83
C GLU A 491 15.81 -16.40 -2.36
N GLU A 492 16.88 -16.16 -1.61
CA GLU A 492 16.80 -15.69 -0.22
C GLU A 492 18.01 -14.81 0.08
N ASN A 493 17.80 -13.63 0.68
CA ASN A 493 18.89 -12.77 1.19
C ASN A 493 20.03 -12.46 0.18
N ASN A 494 19.70 -12.32 -1.11
CA ASN A 494 20.65 -12.15 -2.24
C ASN A 494 21.55 -13.37 -2.53
N TRP A 495 21.03 -14.57 -2.24
CA TRP A 495 21.55 -15.87 -2.66
C TRP A 495 20.50 -16.62 -3.47
N GLY A 496 20.96 -17.34 -4.49
CA GLY A 496 20.14 -18.24 -5.31
C GLY A 496 20.43 -19.70 -4.99
N TYR A 497 19.40 -20.51 -4.90
CA TYR A 497 19.49 -21.96 -4.71
C TYR A 497 19.57 -22.69 -6.06
N ILE A 498 20.53 -23.61 -6.18
CA ILE A 498 20.76 -24.45 -7.36
C ILE A 498 20.46 -25.90 -6.99
N GLU A 499 19.45 -26.48 -7.61
CA GLU A 499 18.93 -27.82 -7.26
C GLU A 499 19.95 -28.92 -7.61
N ASP A 500 20.56 -28.86 -8.80
CA ASP A 500 21.63 -29.76 -9.28
C ASP A 500 22.89 -29.80 -8.40
N LYS A 501 23.01 -28.90 -7.43
CA LYS A 501 24.12 -28.78 -6.47
C LYS A 501 23.64 -28.73 -5.01
N MET A 502 22.33 -28.88 -4.78
CA MET A 502 21.64 -28.81 -3.50
C MET A 502 22.13 -27.66 -2.60
N GLY A 503 22.39 -26.50 -3.19
CA GLY A 503 23.20 -25.48 -2.53
C GLY A 503 23.05 -24.07 -3.07
N TRP A 504 23.50 -23.11 -2.27
CA TRP A 504 23.31 -21.68 -2.45
C TRP A 504 24.56 -20.99 -2.99
N VAL A 505 24.36 -20.01 -3.87
CA VAL A 505 25.40 -19.10 -4.40
C VAL A 505 24.95 -17.65 -4.28
N SER A 506 25.87 -16.71 -4.05
CA SER A 506 25.49 -15.29 -3.97
C SER A 506 25.23 -14.71 -5.35
N LEU A 507 24.06 -14.07 -5.52
CA LEU A 507 23.60 -13.54 -6.81
C LEU A 507 24.44 -12.34 -7.29
N ASN A 508 25.22 -11.70 -6.40
CA ASN A 508 26.27 -10.73 -6.75
C ASN A 508 27.27 -11.25 -7.81
N TYR A 509 27.38 -12.57 -7.97
CA TYR A 509 28.28 -13.23 -8.91
C TYR A 509 27.54 -14.03 -9.99
N ILE A 510 26.24 -13.79 -10.16
CA ILE A 510 25.37 -14.42 -11.15
C ILE A 510 24.82 -13.33 -12.07
N ALA A 511 25.33 -13.26 -13.29
CA ALA A 511 24.70 -12.45 -14.34
C ALA A 511 23.42 -13.14 -14.83
N PRO A 512 22.35 -12.41 -15.21
CA PRO A 512 21.21 -12.99 -15.90
C PRO A 512 21.66 -13.75 -17.15
N TYR A 513 21.11 -14.94 -17.37
CA TYR A 513 21.39 -15.75 -18.54
C TYR A 513 20.09 -16.21 -19.19
N GLU A 514 19.66 -15.47 -20.20
CA GLU A 514 18.71 -16.00 -21.17
C GLU A 514 19.49 -16.93 -22.11
N ASP A 515 18.90 -18.08 -22.44
CA ASP A 515 19.36 -18.83 -23.62
C ASP A 515 19.18 -17.90 -24.81
N SER A 516 20.27 -17.53 -25.50
CA SER A 516 20.14 -16.70 -26.71
C SER A 516 19.21 -17.42 -27.69
N PRO A 517 18.07 -16.82 -28.09
CA PRO A 517 17.18 -17.48 -29.03
C PRO A 517 17.97 -17.80 -30.30
N ALA A 518 17.85 -19.03 -30.78
CA ALA A 518 18.24 -19.40 -32.13
C ALA A 518 17.28 -18.70 -33.10
N ALA A 519 17.51 -17.41 -33.30
CA ALA A 519 16.60 -16.51 -33.98
C ALA A 519 16.66 -16.78 -35.49
N GLU A 520 15.78 -17.68 -35.96
CA GLU A 520 15.48 -17.89 -37.38
C GLU A 520 14.76 -16.66 -37.97
N TYR A 521 15.45 -15.53 -38.02
CA TYR A 521 15.14 -14.50 -38.98
C TYR A 521 15.54 -15.01 -40.37
N LEU A 522 14.58 -15.63 -41.06
CA LEU A 522 14.69 -16.06 -42.45
C LEU A 522 14.73 -14.86 -43.42
N TYR A 523 15.77 -14.04 -43.32
CA TYR A 523 16.12 -13.03 -44.31
C TYR A 523 16.61 -13.72 -45.58
N LYS A 524 15.73 -13.83 -46.57
CA LYS A 524 16.13 -14.18 -47.94
C LYS A 524 16.89 -13.00 -48.55
N ALA A 525 18.16 -13.21 -48.86
CA ALA A 525 19.03 -12.25 -49.53
C ALA A 525 19.65 -12.91 -50.77
N GLN A 526 19.70 -12.15 -51.87
CA GLN A 526 20.26 -12.58 -53.16
C GLN A 526 21.70 -12.10 -53.31
N VAL A 527 22.58 -12.94 -53.85
CA VAL A 527 24.00 -12.61 -54.03
C VAL A 527 24.20 -11.96 -55.40
N TYR A 528 24.48 -10.66 -55.39
CA TYR A 528 24.85 -9.90 -56.59
C TYR A 528 26.37 -9.77 -56.71
N GLY A 529 26.95 -10.31 -57.78
CA GLY A 529 28.35 -10.16 -58.15
C GLY A 529 29.29 -11.17 -57.47
N GLY A 530 29.76 -12.17 -58.22
CA GLY A 530 30.86 -13.04 -57.81
C GLY A 530 30.47 -14.14 -56.81
N LYS A 531 31.19 -14.23 -55.68
CA LYS A 531 31.01 -15.27 -54.65
C LYS A 531 31.09 -14.71 -53.22
N LEU A 532 29.98 -14.73 -52.49
CA LEU A 532 29.88 -14.23 -51.12
C LEU A 532 30.47 -15.24 -50.11
N ASN A 533 31.38 -14.81 -49.25
CA ASN A 533 31.95 -15.65 -48.18
C ASN A 533 31.05 -15.64 -46.94
N VAL A 534 30.52 -16.81 -46.57
CA VAL A 534 29.77 -17.00 -45.31
C VAL A 534 30.76 -17.36 -44.20
N ARG A 535 30.67 -16.70 -43.05
CA ARG A 535 31.65 -16.82 -41.94
C ARG A 535 30.97 -17.17 -40.61
N ALA A 536 31.74 -17.73 -39.69
CA ALA A 536 31.23 -18.25 -38.42
C ALA A 536 30.81 -17.17 -37.40
N ARG A 537 31.19 -15.90 -37.61
CA ARG A 537 30.76 -14.75 -36.80
C ARG A 537 30.57 -13.53 -37.71
N ALA A 538 29.91 -12.50 -37.21
CA ALA A 538 29.67 -11.22 -37.91
C ALA A 538 30.96 -10.35 -38.00
N THR A 539 32.08 -10.93 -38.45
CA THR A 539 33.35 -10.22 -38.68
C THR A 539 34.01 -10.73 -39.97
N THR A 540 34.68 -9.84 -40.71
CA THR A 540 35.46 -10.18 -41.91
C THR A 540 36.69 -11.04 -41.61
N THR A 541 37.16 -11.05 -40.36
CA THR A 541 38.34 -11.81 -39.89
C THR A 541 37.99 -13.23 -39.41
N SER A 542 36.72 -13.52 -39.12
CA SER A 542 36.30 -14.83 -38.62
C SER A 542 36.41 -15.94 -39.67
N SER A 543 36.54 -17.19 -39.23
CA SER A 543 36.70 -18.36 -40.10
C SER A 543 35.54 -18.48 -41.10
N ARG A 544 35.89 -18.81 -42.36
CA ARG A 544 34.92 -19.04 -43.43
C ARG A 544 34.28 -20.42 -43.29
N ILE A 545 32.96 -20.46 -43.30
CA ILE A 545 32.17 -21.70 -43.33
C ILE A 545 32.01 -22.17 -44.79
N THR A 546 31.59 -21.27 -45.69
CA THR A 546 31.34 -21.63 -47.10
C THR A 546 31.41 -20.40 -48.02
N GLN A 547 31.18 -20.58 -49.33
CA GLN A 547 30.89 -19.52 -50.29
C GLN A 547 29.57 -19.78 -51.02
N LEU A 548 28.74 -18.75 -51.13
CA LEU A 548 27.58 -18.72 -52.01
C LEU A 548 28.00 -18.15 -53.37
N ALA A 549 27.44 -18.68 -54.46
CA ALA A 549 27.59 -18.10 -55.80
C ALA A 549 26.58 -16.96 -56.02
N ASN A 550 26.79 -16.16 -57.06
CA ASN A 550 25.81 -15.19 -57.54
C ASN A 550 24.50 -15.90 -57.93
N GLY A 551 23.40 -15.58 -57.22
CA GLY A 551 22.09 -16.23 -57.33
C GLY A 551 21.15 -15.74 -56.24
#